data_AF-A0A1L9QK31-F1
#
_entry.id   AF-A0A1L9QK31-F1
#
_cell.length_a   1.000
_cell.length_b   1.000
_cell.length_c   1.000
_cell.angle_alpha   90.00
_cell.angle_beta   90.00
_cell.angle_gamma   90.00
#
_symmetry.space_group_name_H-M   'P 1'
#
loop_
_entity.id
_entity.type
_entity.pdbx_description
1 polymer ?
#
loop_
_entity_poly.entity_id
_entity_poly.type
_entity_poly.pdbx_seq_one_letter_code
_entity_poly.pdbx_strand_id
1 'polypeptide(L)'
;MSDIFITIRNQEGYAMASHQGTLFVAIIQQDGTLISQKPVNWRWADAQFPDLPPGQYTAIAFHESVNPPETSQDVTLGANELLEVRFIYLEPEQQLLDIRIREFPLDL
;
A
#
# COMPACT_ATOMS: atom_id res chain seq x y z
N MET A 1 -1.05 16.60 10.51
CA MET A 1 -0.57 15.21 10.59
C MET A 1 -0.94 14.56 9.28
N SER A 2 -0.02 13.88 8.61
CA SER A 2 -0.27 13.26 7.31
C SER A 2 0.02 11.78 7.37
N ASP A 3 -0.78 11.00 6.65
CA ASP A 3 -0.81 9.55 6.76
C ASP A 3 -0.75 8.92 5.37
N ILE A 4 0.00 7.83 5.22
CA ILE A 4 -0.08 6.96 4.03
C ILE A 4 -0.83 5.69 4.41
N PHE A 5 -1.75 5.27 3.56
CA PHE A 5 -2.57 4.08 3.75
C PHE A 5 -2.40 3.15 2.56
N ILE A 6 -1.72 2.03 2.75
CA ILE A 6 -1.56 1.01 1.70
C ILE A 6 -2.71 0.00 1.82
N THR A 7 -3.38 -0.28 0.71
CA THR A 7 -4.43 -1.31 0.64
C THR A 7 -4.18 -2.32 -0.47
N ILE A 8 -4.46 -3.59 -0.19
CA ILE A 8 -4.34 -4.69 -1.14
C ILE A 8 -5.74 -5.20 -1.48
N ARG A 9 -6.09 -5.18 -2.76
CA ARG A 9 -7.42 -5.55 -3.25
C ARG A 9 -7.31 -6.52 -4.42
N ASN A 10 -8.31 -7.38 -4.58
CA ASN A 10 -8.47 -8.14 -5.82
C ASN A 10 -9.21 -7.31 -6.89
N GLN A 11 -9.37 -7.87 -8.09
CA GLN A 11 -10.03 -7.22 -9.23
C GLN A 11 -11.49 -6.81 -8.98
N GLU A 12 -12.15 -7.44 -8.01
CA GLU A 12 -13.54 -7.14 -7.62
C GLU A 12 -13.62 -6.11 -6.47
N GLY A 13 -12.46 -5.68 -5.95
CA GLY A 13 -12.37 -4.71 -4.85
C GLY A 13 -12.46 -5.33 -3.47
N TYR A 14 -12.40 -6.66 -3.34
CA TYR A 14 -12.34 -7.34 -2.05
C TYR A 14 -10.95 -7.29 -1.44
N ALA A 15 -10.88 -7.31 -0.11
CA ALA A 15 -9.62 -7.32 0.63
C ALA A 15 -8.85 -8.63 0.38
N MET A 16 -7.64 -8.52 -0.15
CA MET A 16 -6.74 -9.65 -0.42
C MET A 16 -5.54 -9.57 0.54
N ALA A 17 -5.78 -9.89 1.81
CA ALA A 17 -4.78 -9.71 2.88
C ALA A 17 -3.67 -10.75 2.82
N SER A 18 -4.02 -11.98 2.43
CA SER A 18 -3.10 -13.10 2.36
C SER A 18 -3.27 -13.91 1.09
N HIS A 19 -2.21 -14.60 0.70
CA HIS A 19 -2.27 -15.68 -0.26
C HIS A 19 -1.50 -16.89 0.31
N GLN A 20 -2.08 -18.08 0.22
CA GLN A 20 -1.51 -19.32 0.81
C GLN A 20 -1.20 -19.22 2.31
N GLY A 21 -1.89 -18.36 3.05
CA GLY A 21 -1.72 -18.18 4.50
C GLY A 21 -0.63 -17.18 4.90
N THR A 22 0.13 -16.64 3.95
CA THR A 22 1.11 -15.56 4.17
C THR A 22 0.44 -14.21 3.92
N LEU A 23 0.69 -13.22 4.79
CA LEU A 23 0.16 -11.86 4.61
C LEU A 23 1.03 -11.04 3.65
N PHE A 24 0.40 -10.14 2.90
CA PHE A 24 1.14 -9.09 2.20
C PHE A 24 1.89 -8.21 3.19
N VAL A 25 3.07 -7.74 2.79
CA VAL A 25 3.85 -6.77 3.55
C VAL A 25 3.77 -5.42 2.83
N ALA A 26 3.33 -4.40 3.56
CA ALA A 26 3.34 -3.02 3.11
C ALA A 26 4.63 -2.36 3.60
N ILE A 27 5.30 -1.63 2.71
CA ILE A 27 6.59 -1.01 2.97
C ILE A 27 6.53 0.45 2.49
N ILE A 28 7.11 1.36 3.28
CA ILE A 28 7.33 2.76 2.90
C ILE A 28 8.82 3.02 2.88
N GLN A 29 9.29 3.58 1.77
CA GLN A 29 10.65 4.07 1.60
C GLN A 29 10.66 5.57 1.30
N GLN A 30 11.78 6.22 1.62
CA GLN A 30 12.07 7.59 1.24
C GLN A 30 13.55 7.65 0.83
N ASP A 31 13.82 8.16 -0.37
CA ASP A 31 15.18 8.23 -0.94
C ASP A 31 15.93 6.88 -0.91
N GLY A 32 15.21 5.78 -1.19
CA GLY A 32 15.72 4.41 -1.14
C GLY A 32 15.99 3.86 0.26
N THR A 33 15.70 4.63 1.31
CA THR A 33 15.83 4.20 2.72
C THR A 33 14.50 3.66 3.23
N LEU A 34 14.54 2.49 3.86
CA LEU A 34 13.38 1.90 4.54
C LEU A 34 12.96 2.78 5.73
N ILE A 35 11.76 3.35 5.66
CA ILE A 35 11.15 4.12 6.76
C ILE A 35 10.38 3.18 7.68
N SER A 36 9.52 2.32 7.10
CA SER A 36 8.70 1.38 7.86
C SER A 36 8.25 0.21 7.00
N GLN A 37 8.06 -0.94 7.64
CA GLN A 37 7.43 -2.11 7.02
C GLN A 37 6.54 -2.82 8.02
N LYS A 38 5.41 -3.35 7.56
CA LYS A 38 4.54 -4.19 8.37
C LYS A 38 3.60 -5.05 7.52
N PRO A 39 3.17 -6.21 8.04
CA PRO A 39 2.11 -6.96 7.40
C PRO A 39 0.83 -6.12 7.35
N VAL A 40 0.05 -6.32 6.29
CA VAL A 40 -1.29 -5.75 6.19
C VAL A 40 -2.22 -6.40 7.22
N ASN A 41 -3.27 -5.68 7.61
CA ASN A 41 -4.31 -6.21 8.47
C ASN A 41 -4.97 -7.44 7.81
N TRP A 42 -5.09 -8.52 8.57
CA TRP A 42 -5.72 -9.76 8.09
C TRP A 42 -7.16 -9.55 7.55
N ARG A 43 -7.95 -8.70 8.21
CA ARG A 43 -9.37 -8.54 7.90
C ARG A 43 -9.63 -7.54 6.78
N TRP A 44 -8.83 -6.48 6.73
CA TRP A 44 -9.07 -5.34 5.83
C TRP A 44 -8.00 -5.15 4.76
N ALA A 45 -6.95 -5.99 4.77
CA ALA A 45 -5.81 -5.95 3.85
C ALA A 45 -5.23 -4.54 3.70
N ASP A 46 -5.06 -3.84 4.83
CA ASP A 46 -4.59 -2.47 4.88
C ASP A 46 -3.42 -2.28 5.87
N ALA A 47 -2.62 -1.25 5.64
CA ALA A 47 -1.55 -0.83 6.52
C ALA A 47 -1.45 0.69 6.53
N GLN A 48 -1.65 1.30 7.71
CA GLN A 48 -1.56 2.74 7.91
C GLN A 48 -0.18 3.16 8.39
N PHE A 49 0.41 4.19 7.82
CA PHE A 49 1.66 4.79 8.24
C PHE A 49 1.36 6.22 8.69
N PRO A 50 1.07 6.42 9.99
CA PRO A 50 0.69 7.72 10.51
C PRO A 50 1.90 8.62 10.73
N ASP A 51 1.65 9.91 10.92
CA ASP A 51 2.65 10.88 11.38
C ASP A 51 3.85 11.04 10.43
N LEU A 52 3.64 10.85 9.13
CA LEU A 52 4.68 11.04 8.13
C LEU A 52 4.84 12.54 7.79
N PRO A 53 6.07 13.06 7.71
CA PRO A 53 6.29 14.41 7.23
C PRO A 53 5.91 14.52 5.74
N PRO A 54 5.49 15.70 5.25
CA PRO A 54 5.27 15.90 3.83
C PRO A 54 6.55 15.64 3.02
N GLY A 55 6.44 14.98 1.87
CA GLY A 55 7.60 14.57 1.09
C GLY A 55 7.29 13.55 0.00
N GLN A 56 8.33 13.09 -0.68
CA GLN A 56 8.23 12.00 -1.65
C GLN A 56 8.50 10.67 -0.95
N TYR A 57 7.67 9.69 -1.25
CA TYR A 57 7.75 8.35 -0.71
C TYR A 57 7.59 7.33 -1.82
N THR A 58 8.12 6.14 -1.61
CA THR A 58 7.81 4.97 -2.42
C THR A 58 7.00 4.02 -1.57
N ALA A 59 5.74 3.82 -1.96
CA ALA A 59 4.85 2.83 -1.38
C ALA A 59 5.06 1.50 -2.08
N ILE A 60 5.24 0.43 -1.31
CA ILE A 60 5.58 -0.89 -1.84
C ILE A 60 4.64 -1.93 -1.23
N ALA A 61 4.12 -2.81 -2.08
CA ALA A 61 3.43 -4.03 -1.68
C ALA A 61 4.31 -5.24 -2.05
N PHE A 62 4.56 -6.09 -1.07
CA PHE A 62 5.36 -7.31 -1.23
C PHE A 62 4.57 -8.56 -0.85
N HIS A 63 4.64 -9.59 -1.69
CA HIS A 63 4.22 -10.95 -1.39
C HIS A 63 4.95 -11.95 -2.29
N GLU A 64 5.54 -13.00 -1.73
CA GLU A 64 6.40 -13.93 -2.48
C GLU A 64 5.70 -14.70 -3.61
N SER A 65 4.40 -14.94 -3.47
CA SER A 65 3.60 -15.71 -4.43
C SER A 65 2.86 -14.88 -5.47
N VAL A 66 3.02 -13.56 -5.52
CA VAL A 66 2.43 -12.74 -6.58
C VAL A 66 3.46 -12.33 -7.62
N ASN A 67 2.99 -11.89 -8.78
CA ASN A 67 3.83 -11.46 -9.89
C ASN A 67 3.50 -10.00 -10.29
N PRO A 68 4.47 -9.08 -10.16
CA PRO A 68 5.77 -9.27 -9.53
C PRO A 68 5.66 -9.41 -8.00
N PRO A 69 6.58 -10.14 -7.32
CA PRO A 69 6.53 -10.31 -5.86
C PRO A 69 6.67 -9.00 -5.08
N GLU A 70 7.30 -8.01 -5.69
CA GLU A 70 7.43 -6.66 -5.18
C GLU A 70 6.89 -5.69 -6.23
N THR A 71 5.95 -4.84 -5.81
CA THR A 71 5.44 -3.74 -6.64
C THR A 71 5.61 -2.44 -5.88
N SER A 72 6.19 -1.45 -6.54
CA SER A 72 6.40 -0.11 -6.00
C SER A 72 5.57 0.96 -6.73
N GLN A 73 5.25 2.03 -6.02
CA GLN A 73 4.61 3.23 -6.54
C GLN A 73 5.16 4.45 -5.82
N ASP A 74 5.75 5.36 -6.59
CA ASP A 74 6.17 6.66 -6.07
C ASP A 74 4.95 7.55 -5.83
N VAL A 75 4.94 8.21 -4.68
CA VAL A 75 3.86 9.08 -4.24
C VAL A 75 4.39 10.34 -3.57
N THR A 76 3.61 11.41 -3.64
CA THR A 76 3.89 12.65 -2.92
C THR A 76 2.87 12.78 -1.80
N LEU A 77 3.34 12.93 -0.56
CA LEU A 77 2.52 13.20 0.60
C LEU A 77 2.56 14.71 0.91
N GLY A 78 1.42 15.37 0.81
CA GLY A 78 1.18 16.75 1.23
C GLY A 78 1.00 16.91 2.75
N ALA A 79 0.79 18.15 3.17
CA ALA A 79 0.51 18.48 4.56
C ALA A 79 -0.97 18.28 4.88
N ASN A 80 -1.25 17.69 6.05
CA ASN A 80 -2.62 17.42 6.54
C ASN A 80 -3.46 16.63 5.54
N GLU A 81 -2.90 15.54 5.02
CA GLU A 81 -3.63 14.65 4.12
C GLU A 81 -3.47 13.18 4.49
N LEU A 82 -4.46 12.39 4.09
CA LEU A 82 -4.40 10.95 4.05
C LEU A 82 -4.26 10.52 2.60
N LEU A 83 -3.20 9.79 2.29
CA LEU A 83 -2.94 9.26 0.96
C LEU A 83 -3.22 7.75 0.93
N GLU A 84 -4.23 7.31 0.19
CA GLU A 84 -4.47 5.88 -0.06
C GLU A 84 -3.72 5.41 -1.31
N VAL A 85 -2.86 4.41 -1.15
CA VAL A 85 -2.21 3.69 -2.26
C VAL A 85 -2.78 2.28 -2.32
N ARG A 86 -3.55 2.00 -3.36
CA ARG A 86 -4.26 0.74 -3.54
C ARG A 86 -3.62 -0.09 -4.63
N PHE A 87 -3.05 -1.23 -4.26
CA PHE A 87 -2.56 -2.24 -5.18
C PHE A 87 -3.69 -3.23 -5.49
N ILE A 88 -4.01 -3.39 -6.77
CA ILE A 88 -5.08 -4.23 -7.26
C ILE A 88 -4.46 -5.42 -7.98
N TYR A 89 -4.73 -6.63 -7.49
CA TYR A 89 -4.24 -7.87 -8.06
C TYR A 89 -5.39 -8.63 -8.74
N LEU A 90 -5.07 -9.31 -9.84
CA LEU A 90 -5.87 -10.37 -10.39
C LEU A 90 -5.60 -11.61 -9.55
N GLU A 91 -6.53 -11.95 -8.67
CA GLU A 91 -6.30 -12.99 -7.66
C GLU A 91 -6.03 -14.39 -8.24
N PRO A 92 -6.73 -14.87 -9.29
CA PRO A 92 -6.46 -16.21 -9.82
C PRO A 92 -5.06 -16.35 -10.43
N GLU A 93 -4.65 -15.37 -11.23
CA GLU A 93 -3.35 -15.30 -11.90
C GLU A 93 -2.24 -14.71 -11.02
N GLN A 94 -2.58 -14.25 -9.81
CA GLN A 94 -1.68 -13.61 -8.84
C GLN A 94 -0.90 -12.43 -9.44
N GLN A 95 -1.50 -11.70 -10.36
CA GLN A 95 -0.82 -10.68 -11.15
C GLN A 95 -1.25 -9.29 -10.73
N LEU A 96 -0.31 -8.36 -10.57
CA LEU A 96 -0.66 -6.94 -10.41
C LEU A 96 -1.40 -6.45 -11.66
N LEU A 97 -2.59 -5.88 -11.45
CA LEU A 97 -3.39 -5.26 -12.50
C LEU A 97 -3.21 -3.75 -12.55
N ASP A 98 -3.26 -3.10 -11.39
CA ASP A 98 -3.39 -1.65 -11.31
C ASP A 98 -2.92 -1.14 -9.94
N ILE A 99 -2.45 0.10 -9.91
CA ILE A 99 -2.15 0.83 -8.68
C ILE A 99 -2.90 2.14 -8.72
N ARG A 100 -3.74 2.39 -7.72
CA ARG A 100 -4.54 3.61 -7.63
C ARG A 100 -4.12 4.45 -6.44
N ILE A 101 -4.03 5.75 -6.66
CA ILE A 101 -3.73 6.73 -5.62
C ILE A 101 -4.97 7.58 -5.38
N ARG A 102 -5.30 7.81 -4.12
CA ARG A 102 -6.36 8.75 -3.72
C ARG A 102 -5.87 9.64 -2.58
N GLU A 103 -6.07 10.92 -2.74
CA GLU A 103 -5.71 11.95 -1.75
C GLU A 103 -6.98 12.39 -1.01
N PHE A 104 -6.90 12.45 0.31
CA PHE A 104 -7.96 12.90 1.19
C PHE A 104 -7.42 14.03 2.08
N PRO A 105 -7.79 15.30 1.81
CA PRO A 105 -7.46 16.40 2.70
C PRO A 105 -8.11 16.18 4.08
N LEU A 106 -7.35 16.36 5.16
CA LEU A 106 -7.83 16.23 6.53
C LEU A 106 -8.30 17.58 7.11
N ASP A 107 -8.07 18.67 6.39
CA ASP A 107 -8.59 20.00 6.72
C ASP A 107 -10.05 20.13 6.21
N LEU A 108 -11.01 19.69 7.02
CA LEU A 108 -12.45 19.98 6.87
C LEU A 108 -13.01 20.65 8.13
#